data_AF-A0A947ECI5-F1
#
_entry.id   AF-A0A947ECI5-F1
#
_cell.length_a   1.000
_cell.length_b   1.000
_cell.length_c   1.000
_cell.angle_alpha   90.00
_cell.angle_beta   90.00
_cell.angle_gamma   90.00
#
_symmetry.space_group_name_H-M   'P 1'
#
loop_
_entity.id
_entity.type
_entity.pdbx_description
1 polymer ?
#
loop_
_entity_poly.entity_id
_entity_poly.type
_entity_poly.pdbx_seq_one_letter_code
_entity_poly.pdbx_strand_id
1 'polypeptide(L)'
;MSATTPTVYVSESFTDDERTVLDRFFTNLDSPVFGIRNLPEVVKGALFARYSRSPKSVRRLFLDEFYNQPDTGVASLASALESGDPIVDRQRAEDLYQRVFTEYGDDSVAQLGGAHLACEQASNILTKVLEWGRLASYLEQSTRYIFYDQKLGDRYRYIVPPEVAGSSHSATYTETMDWLFDTYAELVGRLVPYYETLYPKQDSDSGFVWRSTIRAKACDDLRGLLPAATSSNVGIFASGQAYEMMLLRMFAHPLAEARDYAGMMLTELRKMMPAFMRRVDVPERGGAWTRYLEDVAGRMKLEASRYTAGPEARSEVVLVDWDHDAERKVAAAALYPYTDLPDDSLLEASRTMSEDDIDRLFAAYVGDRGNRRHKPGRGMERVGYRFDILADYGIFRDLQRHRLLTLDWQRLGPLHGYVLPESIVDIGAEAVWREAMDRTADLHGALASDIGEDAAQYVVPFAYKIRFFFQLNAREAFHLLELRTAPGGHPDYRRVCQEMHRLIRDQAGHHRIADAMSYVDHNDYDLARLEGERRAAAKRAAAGLSEPE
;
A
#
# COMPACT_ATOMS: atom_id res chain seq x y z
N MET A 1 -5.67 5.91 33.32
CA MET A 1 -5.56 4.82 32.34
C MET A 1 -6.87 4.05 32.39
N SER A 2 -7.81 4.38 31.50
CA SER A 2 -8.95 3.49 31.28
C SER A 2 -8.38 2.17 30.77
N ALA A 3 -8.77 1.04 31.35
CA ALA A 3 -8.39 -0.27 30.84
C ALA A 3 -9.05 -0.42 29.47
N THR A 4 -8.34 -0.04 28.40
CA THR A 4 -8.76 -0.28 27.03
C THR A 4 -8.88 -1.79 26.84
N THR A 5 -10.07 -2.27 26.52
CA THR A 5 -10.28 -3.66 26.12
C THR A 5 -9.38 -3.93 24.92
N PRO A 6 -8.40 -4.85 25.02
CA PRO A 6 -7.47 -5.10 23.93
C PRO A 6 -8.21 -5.68 22.72
N THR A 7 -7.80 -5.27 21.51
CA THR A 7 -8.31 -5.86 20.27
C THR A 7 -8.03 -7.36 20.27
N VAL A 8 -9.07 -8.16 20.01
CA VAL A 8 -8.97 -9.62 19.95
C VAL A 8 -8.56 -10.04 18.55
N TYR A 9 -7.41 -10.72 18.43
CA TYR A 9 -6.91 -11.29 17.18
C TYR A 9 -7.20 -12.79 17.13
N VAL A 10 -7.48 -13.32 15.94
CA VAL A 10 -7.59 -14.76 15.74
C VAL A 10 -6.18 -15.34 15.69
N SER A 11 -5.85 -16.21 16.65
CA SER A 11 -4.63 -16.99 16.60
C SER A 11 -4.85 -18.23 15.73
N GLU A 12 -3.92 -18.49 14.83
CA GLU A 12 -3.96 -19.70 14.03
C GLU A 12 -3.45 -20.91 14.85
N SER A 13 -4.14 -22.03 14.72
CA SER A 13 -3.74 -23.28 15.40
C SER A 13 -2.73 -24.04 14.56
N PHE A 14 -1.68 -24.54 15.22
CA PHE A 14 -0.62 -25.35 14.63
C PHE A 14 -0.42 -26.62 15.46
N THR A 15 -0.08 -27.74 14.82
CA THR A 15 0.33 -28.96 15.54
C THR A 15 1.68 -28.76 16.24
N ASP A 16 2.03 -29.61 17.21
CA ASP A 16 3.33 -29.51 17.90
C ASP A 16 4.53 -29.62 16.93
N ASP A 17 4.40 -30.47 15.91
CA ASP A 17 5.40 -30.60 14.84
C ASP A 17 5.50 -29.32 14.00
N GLU A 18 4.37 -28.74 13.60
CA GLU A 18 4.32 -27.47 12.87
C GLU A 18 4.95 -26.34 13.69
N ARG A 19 4.64 -26.26 14.99
CA ARG A 19 5.21 -25.24 15.89
C ARG A 19 6.73 -25.38 15.99
N THR A 20 7.23 -26.60 16.12
CA THR A 20 8.68 -26.90 16.18
C THR A 20 9.42 -26.43 14.92
N VAL A 21 8.78 -26.54 13.76
CA VAL A 21 9.33 -26.03 12.49
C VAL A 21 9.25 -24.51 12.45
N LEU A 22 8.08 -23.94 12.71
CA LEU A 22 7.84 -22.50 12.60
C LEU A 22 8.68 -21.68 13.57
N ASP A 23 8.91 -22.16 14.79
CA ASP A 23 9.73 -21.46 15.78
C ASP A 23 11.15 -21.16 15.30
N ARG A 24 11.67 -21.92 14.32
CA ARG A 24 13.01 -21.68 13.75
C ARG A 24 13.06 -20.45 12.85
N PHE A 25 11.94 -20.12 12.22
CA PHE A 25 11.85 -19.14 11.13
C PHE A 25 11.01 -17.91 11.47
N PHE A 26 10.24 -17.97 12.55
CA PHE A 26 9.42 -16.85 13.02
C PHE A 26 9.80 -16.45 14.46
N THR A 27 9.53 -15.21 14.84
CA THR A 27 9.88 -14.68 16.18
C THR A 27 8.80 -14.90 17.23
N ASN A 28 7.57 -15.20 16.81
CA ASN A 28 6.46 -15.72 17.63
C ASN A 28 5.39 -16.39 16.73
N LEU A 29 4.51 -17.19 17.34
CA LEU A 29 3.48 -17.97 16.65
C LEU A 29 2.05 -17.61 17.07
N ASP A 30 1.85 -16.63 17.94
CA ASP A 30 0.53 -16.37 18.55
C ASP A 30 0.10 -14.91 18.41
N SER A 31 1.00 -13.99 18.00
CA SER A 31 0.73 -12.57 17.81
C SER A 31 0.43 -12.24 16.34
N PRO A 32 -0.40 -11.20 16.05
CA PRO A 32 -0.57 -10.69 14.70
C PRO A 32 0.69 -10.03 14.11
N VAL A 33 1.68 -9.68 14.93
CA VAL A 33 2.94 -9.09 14.47
C VAL A 33 4.09 -10.04 14.76
N PHE A 34 4.89 -10.38 13.75
CA PHE A 34 6.04 -11.28 13.88
C PHE A 34 7.10 -10.99 12.82
N GLY A 35 8.35 -11.31 13.14
CA GLY A 35 9.51 -11.22 12.27
C GLY A 35 9.85 -12.55 11.60
N ILE A 36 10.42 -12.48 10.39
CA ILE A 36 10.92 -13.65 9.67
C ILE A 36 12.45 -13.70 9.79
N ARG A 37 12.95 -14.77 10.40
CA ARG A 37 14.37 -15.01 10.68
C ARG A 37 14.85 -16.28 10.01
N ASN A 38 16.17 -16.41 9.88
CA ASN A 38 16.84 -17.65 9.46
C ASN A 38 16.39 -18.22 8.09
N LEU A 39 15.74 -17.43 7.23
CA LEU A 39 15.43 -17.77 5.84
C LEU A 39 16.29 -16.94 4.87
N PRO A 40 16.64 -17.47 3.69
CA PRO A 40 17.25 -16.67 2.63
C PRO A 40 16.34 -15.52 2.18
N GLU A 41 16.92 -14.36 1.84
CA GLU A 41 16.16 -13.16 1.46
C GLU A 41 15.25 -13.39 0.24
N VAL A 42 15.70 -14.20 -0.73
CA VAL A 42 14.89 -14.57 -1.91
C VAL A 42 13.62 -15.33 -1.51
N VAL A 43 13.71 -16.22 -0.51
CA VAL A 43 12.56 -16.99 0.00
C VAL A 43 11.59 -16.06 0.73
N LYS A 44 12.09 -15.13 1.55
CA LYS A 44 11.26 -14.13 2.24
C LYS A 44 10.48 -13.26 1.24
N GLY A 45 11.16 -12.79 0.19
CA GLY A 45 10.54 -12.00 -0.88
C GLY A 45 9.47 -12.78 -1.64
N ALA A 46 9.74 -14.04 -1.99
CA ALA A 46 8.78 -14.91 -2.66
C ALA A 46 7.55 -15.22 -1.78
N LEU A 47 7.78 -15.47 -0.48
CA LEU A 47 6.72 -15.73 0.49
C LEU A 47 5.78 -14.52 0.62
N PHE A 48 6.31 -13.30 0.76
CA PHE A 48 5.47 -12.10 0.80
C PHE A 48 4.74 -11.82 -0.53
N ALA A 49 5.36 -12.13 -1.67
CA ALA A 49 4.69 -11.98 -2.96
C ALA A 49 3.46 -12.88 -3.07
N ARG A 50 3.57 -14.15 -2.64
CA ARG A 50 2.45 -15.10 -2.57
C ARG A 50 1.40 -14.67 -1.53
N TYR A 51 1.86 -14.24 -0.36
CA TYR A 51 1.02 -13.78 0.75
C TYR A 51 0.07 -12.65 0.36
N SER A 52 0.54 -11.67 -0.44
CA SER A 52 -0.29 -10.55 -0.90
C SER A 52 -1.54 -10.95 -1.70
N ARG A 53 -1.59 -12.20 -2.20
CA ARG A 53 -2.68 -12.76 -3.02
C ARG A 53 -3.36 -13.97 -2.37
N SER A 54 -3.00 -14.30 -1.13
CA SER A 54 -3.53 -15.45 -0.40
C SER A 54 -4.45 -15.00 0.74
N PRO A 55 -5.54 -15.74 1.02
CA PRO A 55 -6.37 -15.51 2.20
C PRO A 55 -5.76 -16.09 3.50
N LYS A 56 -4.66 -16.87 3.41
CA LYS A 56 -3.96 -17.54 4.52
C LYS A 56 -2.99 -16.59 5.26
N SER A 57 -2.62 -16.93 6.50
CA SER A 57 -1.52 -16.27 7.20
C SER A 57 -0.17 -16.55 6.50
N VAL A 58 0.86 -15.73 6.76
CA VAL A 58 2.21 -15.99 6.25
C VAL A 58 2.75 -17.34 6.75
N ARG A 59 2.45 -17.70 8.01
CA ARG A 59 2.99 -18.91 8.66
C ARG A 59 2.38 -20.18 8.07
N ARG A 60 1.07 -20.19 7.83
CA ARG A 60 0.39 -21.28 7.14
C ARG A 60 0.81 -21.41 5.69
N LEU A 61 0.92 -20.28 4.99
CA LEU A 61 1.41 -20.25 3.62
C LEU A 61 2.85 -20.82 3.52
N PHE A 62 3.70 -20.52 4.49
CA PHE A 62 5.05 -21.08 4.55
C PHE A 62 5.04 -22.60 4.69
N LEU A 63 4.23 -23.18 5.58
CA LEU A 63 4.12 -24.63 5.73
C LEU A 63 3.57 -25.29 4.46
N ASP A 64 2.48 -24.75 3.93
CA ASP A 64 1.75 -25.33 2.81
C ASP A 64 2.52 -25.24 1.48
N GLU A 65 3.18 -24.11 1.22
CA GLU A 65 3.76 -23.80 -0.10
C GLU A 65 5.29 -23.73 -0.13
N PHE A 66 6.01 -23.71 1.00
CA PHE A 66 7.47 -23.51 1.00
C PHE A 66 8.23 -24.60 1.75
N TYR A 67 7.81 -24.98 2.95
CA TYR A 67 8.52 -25.95 3.77
C TYR A 67 8.45 -27.38 3.22
N ASN A 68 7.25 -27.79 2.79
CA ASN A 68 6.98 -29.15 2.31
C ASN A 68 7.37 -29.39 0.83
N GLN A 69 7.94 -28.38 0.16
CA GLN A 69 8.38 -28.46 -1.24
C GLN A 69 9.86 -28.87 -1.28
N PRO A 70 10.24 -30.04 -1.85
CA PRO A 70 11.62 -30.52 -1.88
C PRO A 70 12.60 -29.55 -2.55
N ASP A 71 12.12 -28.81 -3.55
CA ASP A 71 12.94 -27.95 -4.42
C ASP A 71 13.34 -26.60 -3.77
N THR A 72 12.80 -26.27 -2.59
CA THR A 72 13.09 -24.99 -1.91
C THR A 72 14.33 -25.04 -1.02
N GLY A 73 14.81 -26.24 -0.65
CA GLY A 73 15.96 -26.43 0.25
C GLY A 73 15.74 -25.92 1.69
N VAL A 74 14.50 -25.58 2.07
CA VAL A 74 14.19 -25.02 3.40
C VAL A 74 14.25 -26.10 4.49
N ALA A 75 13.82 -27.33 4.17
CA ALA A 75 13.87 -28.45 5.11
C ALA A 75 15.31 -28.81 5.52
N SER A 76 16.28 -28.76 4.60
CA SER A 76 17.68 -29.03 4.92
C SER A 76 18.31 -27.92 5.78
N LEU A 77 17.92 -26.66 5.57
CA LEU A 77 18.32 -25.54 6.43
C LEU A 77 17.77 -25.70 7.86
N ALA A 78 16.54 -26.18 7.99
CA ALA A 78 15.94 -26.46 9.31
C ALA A 78 16.74 -27.51 10.09
N SER A 79 17.21 -28.57 9.43
CA SER A 79 18.07 -29.60 10.06
C SER A 79 19.47 -29.06 10.42
N ALA A 80 20.06 -28.18 9.60
CA ALA A 80 21.35 -27.58 9.90
C ALA A 80 21.31 -26.70 11.17
N LEU A 81 20.21 -25.98 11.39
CA LEU A 81 19.99 -25.16 12.59
C LEU A 81 19.90 -25.97 13.89
N GLU A 82 19.63 -27.28 13.83
CA GLU A 82 19.65 -28.18 15.00
C GLU A 82 21.08 -28.54 15.44
N SER A 83 22.07 -28.43 14.55
CA SER A 83 23.41 -28.99 14.72
C SER A 83 24.50 -27.99 15.13
N GLY A 84 24.19 -26.69 15.17
CA GLY A 84 25.13 -25.63 15.56
C GLY A 84 24.62 -24.82 16.75
N ASP A 85 25.52 -24.15 17.48
CA ASP A 85 25.20 -23.25 18.60
C ASP A 85 25.33 -21.76 18.15
N PRO A 86 24.31 -21.20 17.46
CA PRO A 86 24.34 -19.84 16.88
C PRO A 86 24.25 -18.70 17.91
N ILE A 87 24.05 -19.01 19.20
CA ILE A 87 23.78 -18.02 20.24
C ILE A 87 25.06 -17.26 20.65
N VAL A 88 26.20 -17.95 20.72
CA VAL A 88 27.48 -17.37 21.19
C VAL A 88 28.09 -16.39 20.18
N ASP A 89 27.91 -16.64 18.88
CA ASP A 89 28.47 -15.79 17.82
C ASP A 89 27.66 -14.49 17.64
N ARG A 90 26.35 -14.58 17.87
CA ARG A 90 25.42 -13.46 17.80
C ARG A 90 25.67 -12.40 18.88
N GLN A 91 25.92 -12.82 20.13
CA GLN A 91 26.19 -11.88 21.22
C GLN A 91 27.46 -11.05 20.98
N ARG A 92 28.53 -11.68 20.45
CA ARG A 92 29.78 -10.99 20.12
C ARG A 92 29.63 -10.00 18.98
N ALA A 93 28.85 -10.37 17.95
CA ALA A 93 28.53 -9.47 16.84
C ALA A 93 27.70 -8.25 17.31
N GLU A 94 26.74 -8.46 18.21
CA GLU A 94 25.92 -7.40 18.80
C GLU A 94 26.76 -6.42 19.65
N ASP A 95 27.71 -6.92 20.46
CA ASP A 95 28.61 -6.09 21.27
C ASP A 95 29.61 -5.29 20.42
N LEU A 96 30.04 -5.83 19.27
CA LEU A 96 30.89 -5.12 18.31
C LEU A 96 30.09 -4.01 17.61
N TYR A 97 28.91 -4.34 17.07
CA TYR A 97 28.06 -3.36 16.40
C TYR A 97 27.65 -2.22 17.33
N GLN A 98 27.41 -2.52 18.61
CA GLN A 98 27.07 -1.50 19.59
C GLN A 98 28.21 -0.51 19.86
N ARG A 99 29.44 -1.00 19.97
CA ARG A 99 30.61 -0.13 20.15
C ARG A 99 30.75 0.81 18.97
N VAL A 100 30.65 0.29 17.74
CA VAL A 100 30.68 1.09 16.51
C VAL A 100 29.55 2.13 16.50
N PHE A 101 28.31 1.74 16.80
CA PHE A 101 27.18 2.69 16.79
C PHE A 101 27.29 3.80 17.86
N THR A 102 27.94 3.50 18.99
CA THR A 102 28.14 4.45 20.09
C THR A 102 29.33 5.38 19.82
N GLU A 103 30.40 4.86 19.21
CA GLU A 103 31.63 5.61 18.92
C GLU A 103 31.50 6.56 17.73
N TYR A 104 30.76 6.17 16.69
CA TYR A 104 30.71 6.95 15.44
C TYR A 104 29.49 7.86 15.31
N GLY A 105 28.44 7.68 16.14
CA GLY A 105 27.26 8.57 16.16
C GLY A 105 26.53 8.70 14.82
N ASP A 106 26.81 7.82 13.86
CA ASP A 106 26.42 7.97 12.46
C ASP A 106 25.10 7.22 12.21
N ASP A 107 24.03 7.99 12.05
CA ASP A 107 22.70 7.46 11.73
C ASP A 107 22.66 6.69 10.40
N SER A 108 23.66 6.87 9.53
CA SER A 108 23.75 6.11 8.27
C SER A 108 24.06 4.62 8.48
N VAL A 109 24.73 4.25 9.58
CA VAL A 109 24.98 2.83 9.93
C VAL A 109 23.66 2.09 10.19
N ALA A 110 22.63 2.80 10.68
CA ALA A 110 21.29 2.23 10.88
C ALA A 110 20.55 1.89 9.57
N GLN A 111 21.09 2.31 8.41
CA GLN A 111 20.57 1.91 7.10
C GLN A 111 21.10 0.55 6.63
N LEU A 112 22.19 0.05 7.24
CA LEU A 112 22.91 -1.15 6.77
C LEU A 112 22.32 -2.47 7.32
N GLY A 113 21.48 -2.39 8.36
CA GLY A 113 20.75 -3.53 8.91
C GLY A 113 19.25 -3.42 8.64
N GLY A 114 18.60 -4.51 8.24
CA GLY A 114 17.17 -4.56 7.93
C GLY A 114 16.47 -5.83 8.42
N ALA A 115 15.14 -5.80 8.46
CA ALA A 115 14.33 -6.96 8.87
C ALA A 115 13.04 -7.08 8.06
N HIS A 116 12.61 -8.32 7.87
CA HIS A 116 11.30 -8.68 7.34
C HIS A 116 10.32 -8.84 8.50
N LEU A 117 9.29 -8.01 8.53
CA LEU A 117 8.24 -8.01 9.55
C LEU A 117 6.87 -8.23 8.88
N ALA A 118 6.03 -9.06 9.46
CA ALA A 118 4.63 -9.22 9.07
C ALA A 118 3.74 -8.55 10.12
N CYS A 119 2.76 -7.78 9.65
CA CYS A 119 1.68 -7.19 10.45
C CYS A 119 0.36 -7.73 9.89
N GLU A 120 -0.19 -8.75 10.53
CA GLU A 120 -1.45 -9.40 10.15
C GLU A 120 -2.63 -8.78 10.88
N GLN A 121 -3.85 -8.97 10.36
CA GLN A 121 -5.10 -8.50 10.96
C GLN A 121 -5.18 -6.99 11.24
N ALA A 122 -4.35 -6.20 10.56
CA ALA A 122 -4.31 -4.74 10.66
C ALA A 122 -5.48 -4.11 9.89
N SER A 123 -6.17 -3.13 10.46
CA SER A 123 -7.20 -2.39 9.74
C SER A 123 -6.68 -1.71 8.48
N ASN A 124 -7.57 -1.37 7.55
CA ASN A 124 -7.16 -0.60 6.39
C ASN A 124 -6.70 0.82 6.77
N ILE A 125 -7.10 1.38 7.91
CA ILE A 125 -6.51 2.62 8.44
C ILE A 125 -5.05 2.41 8.85
N LEU A 126 -4.77 1.37 9.65
CA LEU A 126 -3.43 1.06 10.11
C LEU A 126 -2.48 0.70 8.96
N THR A 127 -2.94 -0.04 7.95
CA THR A 127 -2.09 -0.35 6.79
C THR A 127 -1.56 0.91 6.11
N LYS A 128 -2.35 2.00 6.02
CA LYS A 128 -1.86 3.26 5.44
C LYS A 128 -0.84 3.97 6.32
N VAL A 129 -0.95 3.82 7.65
CA VAL A 129 0.07 4.29 8.61
C VAL A 129 1.37 3.50 8.46
N LEU A 130 1.30 2.17 8.37
CA LEU A 130 2.46 1.29 8.17
C LEU A 130 3.19 1.62 6.85
N GLU A 131 2.42 1.81 5.78
CA GLU A 131 2.92 2.02 4.41
C GLU A 131 3.33 3.46 4.09
N TRP A 132 3.26 4.38 5.05
CA TRP A 132 3.58 5.81 4.88
C TRP A 132 5.06 6.07 4.58
N GLY A 133 5.97 5.23 5.11
CA GLY A 133 7.41 5.40 4.94
C GLY A 133 7.87 5.22 3.50
N ARG A 134 8.75 6.11 3.01
CA ARG A 134 9.28 6.03 1.63
C ARG A 134 10.43 5.03 1.45
N LEU A 135 11.21 4.82 2.51
CA LEU A 135 12.43 4.00 2.51
C LEU A 135 12.17 2.61 3.10
N ALA A 136 11.15 1.94 2.57
CA ALA A 136 10.74 0.60 2.94
C ALA A 136 10.04 -0.08 1.76
N SER A 137 10.02 -1.40 1.79
CA SER A 137 9.32 -2.26 0.85
C SER A 137 8.09 -2.85 1.53
N TYR A 138 6.96 -2.82 0.84
CA TYR A 138 5.68 -3.22 1.39
C TYR A 138 4.93 -4.17 0.45
N LEU A 139 4.27 -5.15 1.04
CA LEU A 139 3.32 -6.02 0.35
C LEU A 139 2.08 -6.19 1.21
N GLU A 140 1.06 -5.40 0.90
CA GLU A 140 -0.28 -5.47 1.49
C GLU A 140 -1.18 -6.43 0.69
N GLN A 141 -1.93 -7.26 1.42
CA GLN A 141 -3.00 -8.14 0.92
C GLN A 141 -4.01 -7.38 0.07
N SER A 142 -4.33 -7.94 -1.11
CA SER A 142 -5.13 -7.24 -2.11
C SER A 142 -6.62 -7.53 -1.99
N THR A 143 -7.40 -6.45 -1.85
CA THR A 143 -8.88 -6.48 -1.91
C THR A 143 -9.42 -6.61 -3.34
N ARG A 144 -8.54 -6.69 -4.34
CA ARG A 144 -8.89 -6.89 -5.76
C ARG A 144 -8.84 -8.34 -6.19
N TYR A 145 -8.33 -9.24 -5.35
CA TYR A 145 -8.16 -10.66 -5.67
C TYR A 145 -8.74 -11.61 -4.62
N ILE A 146 -9.03 -11.12 -3.41
CA ILE A 146 -9.51 -11.91 -2.28
C ILE A 146 -10.92 -11.48 -1.94
N PHE A 147 -11.84 -12.46 -1.88
CA PHE A 147 -13.15 -12.24 -1.31
C PHE A 147 -13.07 -12.20 0.21
N TYR A 148 -13.85 -11.29 0.79
CA TYR A 148 -14.01 -11.11 2.24
C TYR A 148 -15.37 -11.67 2.70
N ASP A 149 -15.89 -12.67 1.99
CA ASP A 149 -17.18 -13.34 2.18
C ASP A 149 -17.14 -14.46 3.24
N GLN A 150 -15.94 -14.81 3.71
CA GLN A 150 -15.73 -15.88 4.70
C GLN A 150 -15.27 -15.32 6.06
N LYS A 151 -15.82 -15.90 7.12
CA LYS A 151 -15.40 -15.61 8.51
C LYS A 151 -14.04 -16.23 8.79
N LEU A 152 -13.26 -15.56 9.64
CA LEU A 152 -12.03 -16.06 10.22
C LEU A 152 -12.34 -16.51 11.64
N GLY A 153 -12.49 -17.83 11.85
CA GLY A 153 -13.17 -18.35 13.05
C GLY A 153 -14.64 -17.93 13.04
N ASP A 154 -15.12 -17.37 14.15
CA ASP A 154 -16.53 -16.99 14.32
C ASP A 154 -16.85 -15.55 13.87
N ARG A 155 -15.86 -14.80 13.35
CA ARG A 155 -15.98 -13.36 13.06
C ARG A 155 -15.63 -13.03 11.62
N TYR A 156 -16.29 -12.02 11.06
CA TYR A 156 -15.84 -11.41 9.81
C TYR A 156 -14.50 -10.70 9.98
N ARG A 157 -13.82 -10.47 8.85
CA ARG A 157 -12.47 -9.88 8.80
C ARG A 157 -12.54 -8.37 8.98
N TYR A 158 -12.98 -7.89 10.15
CA TYR A 158 -12.91 -6.49 10.55
C TYR A 158 -12.45 -6.35 12.00
N ILE A 159 -11.93 -5.18 12.35
CA ILE A 159 -11.57 -4.86 13.72
C ILE A 159 -12.65 -4.03 14.43
N VAL A 160 -12.75 -4.23 15.73
CA VAL A 160 -13.44 -3.30 16.64
C VAL A 160 -12.35 -2.58 17.41
N PRO A 161 -12.04 -1.31 17.09
CA PRO A 161 -10.94 -0.60 17.72
C PRO A 161 -11.25 -0.34 19.22
N PRO A 162 -10.24 -0.25 20.10
CA PRO A 162 -10.45 -0.07 21.54
C PRO A 162 -11.33 1.13 21.90
N GLU A 163 -11.24 2.21 21.13
CA GLU A 163 -12.06 3.41 21.27
C GLU A 163 -13.55 3.14 21.08
N VAL A 164 -13.90 2.27 20.12
CA VAL A 164 -15.29 1.84 19.86
C VAL A 164 -15.72 0.79 20.88
N ALA A 165 -14.85 -0.19 21.16
CA ALA A 165 -15.15 -1.28 22.08
C ALA A 165 -15.47 -0.79 23.50
N GLY A 166 -14.80 0.29 23.94
CA GLY A 166 -15.03 0.93 25.24
C GLY A 166 -16.18 1.95 25.26
N SER A 167 -16.91 2.13 24.16
CA SER A 167 -17.98 3.13 24.02
C SER A 167 -19.38 2.51 24.05
N SER A 168 -20.40 3.35 24.16
CA SER A 168 -21.81 2.94 23.99
C SER A 168 -22.16 2.46 22.59
N HIS A 169 -21.28 2.70 21.59
CA HIS A 169 -21.52 2.34 20.19
C HIS A 169 -21.04 0.93 19.82
N SER A 170 -20.41 0.19 20.74
CA SER A 170 -19.80 -1.13 20.46
C SER A 170 -20.77 -2.13 19.83
N ALA A 171 -22.00 -2.22 20.34
CA ALA A 171 -23.03 -3.13 19.81
C ALA A 171 -23.48 -2.71 18.40
N THR A 172 -23.92 -1.45 18.24
CA THR A 172 -24.37 -0.91 16.95
C THR A 172 -23.28 -0.97 15.88
N TYR A 173 -22.02 -0.75 16.26
CA TYR A 173 -20.88 -0.91 15.37
C TYR A 173 -20.75 -2.35 14.89
N THR A 174 -20.75 -3.32 15.81
CA THR A 174 -20.63 -4.75 15.49
C THR A 174 -21.79 -5.21 14.59
N GLU A 175 -23.02 -4.84 14.92
CA GLU A 175 -24.21 -5.14 14.12
C GLU A 175 -24.11 -4.54 12.70
N THR A 176 -23.62 -3.30 12.57
CA THR A 176 -23.45 -2.64 11.28
C THR A 176 -22.34 -3.31 10.46
N MET A 177 -21.22 -3.66 11.08
CA MET A 177 -20.12 -4.35 10.39
C MET A 177 -20.55 -5.75 9.94
N ASP A 178 -21.20 -6.54 10.80
CA ASP A 178 -21.70 -7.87 10.44
C ASP A 178 -22.69 -7.78 9.26
N TRP A 179 -23.62 -6.83 9.31
CA TRP A 179 -24.57 -6.60 8.21
C TRP A 179 -23.88 -6.20 6.89
N LEU A 180 -22.83 -5.36 6.93
CA LEU A 180 -22.06 -5.01 5.73
C LEU A 180 -21.38 -6.23 5.11
N PHE A 181 -20.81 -7.11 5.93
CA PHE A 181 -20.12 -8.30 5.46
C PHE A 181 -21.09 -9.39 4.98
N ASP A 182 -22.25 -9.54 5.63
CA ASP A 182 -23.34 -10.40 5.13
C ASP A 182 -23.82 -9.91 3.76
N THR A 183 -24.04 -8.59 3.62
CA THR A 183 -24.42 -7.96 2.35
C THR A 183 -23.35 -8.16 1.28
N TYR A 184 -22.07 -7.97 1.62
CA TYR A 184 -20.95 -8.23 0.71
C TYR A 184 -20.96 -9.69 0.24
N ALA A 185 -21.14 -10.66 1.15
CA ALA A 185 -21.16 -12.07 0.82
C ALA A 185 -22.34 -12.45 -0.09
N GLU A 186 -23.54 -11.91 0.17
CA GLU A 186 -24.70 -12.09 -0.69
C GLU A 186 -24.43 -11.56 -2.11
N LEU A 187 -23.90 -10.34 -2.20
CA LEU A 187 -23.66 -9.71 -3.50
C LEU A 187 -22.51 -10.37 -4.28
N VAL A 188 -21.50 -10.96 -3.61
CA VAL A 188 -20.51 -11.83 -4.27
C VAL A 188 -21.23 -12.98 -5.00
N GLY A 189 -22.21 -13.61 -4.35
CA GLY A 189 -23.00 -14.69 -4.91
C GLY A 189 -23.87 -14.30 -6.12
N ARG A 190 -24.19 -13.01 -6.28
CA ARG A 190 -24.97 -12.47 -7.41
C ARG A 190 -24.08 -11.93 -8.53
N LEU A 191 -23.00 -11.24 -8.18
CA LEU A 191 -22.14 -10.54 -9.13
C LEU A 191 -21.20 -11.48 -9.90
N VAL A 192 -20.76 -12.58 -9.26
CA VAL A 192 -19.95 -13.60 -9.97
C VAL A 192 -20.74 -14.22 -11.13
N PRO A 193 -21.96 -14.79 -10.94
CA PRO A 193 -22.77 -15.31 -12.05
C PRO A 193 -23.13 -14.26 -13.11
N TYR A 194 -23.36 -13.00 -12.70
CA TYR A 194 -23.58 -11.89 -13.62
C TYR A 194 -22.38 -11.74 -14.58
N TYR A 195 -21.16 -11.73 -14.05
CA TYR A 195 -19.96 -11.61 -14.87
C TYR A 195 -19.63 -12.85 -15.69
N GLU A 196 -19.94 -14.05 -15.20
CA GLU A 196 -19.83 -15.27 -16.00
C GLU A 196 -20.75 -15.23 -17.22
N THR A 197 -21.94 -14.61 -17.08
CA THR A 197 -22.91 -14.43 -18.17
C THR A 197 -22.45 -13.35 -19.15
N LEU A 198 -21.97 -12.21 -18.63
CA LEU A 198 -21.52 -11.09 -19.46
C LEU A 198 -20.25 -11.44 -20.24
N TYR A 199 -19.39 -12.29 -19.66
CA TYR A 199 -18.13 -12.69 -20.25
C TYR A 199 -17.94 -14.22 -20.23
N PRO A 200 -18.63 -14.94 -21.13
CA PRO A 200 -18.55 -16.39 -21.17
C PRO A 200 -17.13 -16.85 -21.56
N LYS A 201 -16.68 -17.93 -20.91
CA LYS A 201 -15.38 -18.57 -21.18
C LYS A 201 -15.27 -18.94 -22.67
N GLN A 202 -14.18 -18.53 -23.32
CA GLN A 202 -13.87 -18.93 -24.69
C GLN A 202 -13.03 -20.22 -24.71
N ASP A 203 -13.03 -20.96 -25.82
CA ASP A 203 -12.25 -22.20 -25.95
C ASP A 203 -10.74 -21.99 -25.78
N SER A 204 -10.26 -20.79 -26.08
CA SER A 204 -8.85 -20.39 -25.92
C SER A 204 -8.48 -20.02 -24.48
N ASP A 205 -9.44 -19.96 -23.55
CA ASP A 205 -9.19 -19.63 -22.15
C ASP A 205 -8.85 -20.84 -21.30
N SER A 206 -7.76 -20.74 -20.54
CA SER A 206 -7.60 -21.58 -19.35
C SER A 206 -8.75 -21.30 -18.38
N GLY A 207 -9.33 -22.36 -17.82
CA GLY A 207 -10.40 -22.23 -16.82
C GLY A 207 -9.96 -21.49 -15.56
N PHE A 208 -8.69 -21.64 -15.16
CA PHE A 208 -8.11 -20.91 -14.04
C PHE A 208 -8.02 -19.40 -14.34
N VAL A 209 -7.49 -19.04 -15.52
CA VAL A 209 -7.32 -17.64 -15.95
C VAL A 209 -8.67 -16.93 -16.08
N TRP A 210 -9.66 -17.58 -16.67
CA TRP A 210 -11.01 -17.02 -16.79
C TRP A 210 -11.66 -16.81 -15.41
N ARG A 211 -11.70 -17.84 -14.55
CA ARG A 211 -12.30 -17.72 -13.20
C ARG A 211 -11.62 -16.66 -12.34
N SER A 212 -10.30 -16.62 -12.34
CA SER A 212 -9.53 -15.61 -11.60
C SER A 212 -9.80 -14.18 -12.09
N THR A 213 -10.02 -14.01 -13.40
CA THR A 213 -10.40 -12.72 -13.99
C THR A 213 -11.80 -12.29 -13.57
N ILE A 214 -12.79 -13.20 -13.64
CA ILE A 214 -14.18 -12.95 -13.18
C ILE A 214 -14.19 -12.58 -11.69
N ARG A 215 -13.51 -13.39 -10.87
CA ARG A 215 -13.34 -13.13 -9.43
C ARG A 215 -12.79 -11.74 -9.18
N ALA A 216 -11.72 -11.37 -9.89
CA ALA A 216 -11.07 -10.09 -9.68
C ALA A 216 -11.97 -8.90 -10.09
N LYS A 217 -12.80 -9.06 -11.13
CA LYS A 217 -13.80 -8.05 -11.52
C LYS A 217 -14.90 -7.89 -10.48
N ALA A 218 -15.42 -9.00 -9.93
CA ALA A 218 -16.37 -8.94 -8.83
C ALA A 218 -15.78 -8.28 -7.57
N CYS A 219 -14.51 -8.59 -7.24
CA CYS A 219 -13.78 -7.94 -6.14
C CYS A 219 -13.65 -6.42 -6.35
N ASP A 220 -13.29 -5.97 -7.55
CA ASP A 220 -13.08 -4.55 -7.85
C ASP A 220 -14.35 -3.71 -7.61
N ASP A 221 -15.52 -4.25 -7.93
CA ASP A 221 -16.77 -3.51 -7.73
C ASP A 221 -17.31 -3.63 -6.30
N LEU A 222 -17.23 -4.83 -5.69
CA LEU A 222 -17.81 -5.06 -4.37
C LEU A 222 -16.96 -4.57 -3.22
N ARG A 223 -15.65 -4.39 -3.43
CA ARG A 223 -14.76 -3.85 -2.39
C ARG A 223 -15.25 -2.50 -1.85
N GLY A 224 -16.07 -1.76 -2.60
CA GLY A 224 -16.67 -0.51 -2.15
C GLY A 224 -17.52 -0.64 -0.87
N LEU A 225 -18.07 -1.84 -0.58
CA LEU A 225 -18.81 -2.12 0.65
C LEU A 225 -17.92 -2.43 1.87
N LEU A 226 -16.64 -2.73 1.66
CA LEU A 226 -15.73 -3.07 2.74
C LEU A 226 -15.42 -1.81 3.56
N PRO A 227 -15.68 -1.79 4.88
CA PRO A 227 -15.34 -0.66 5.75
C PRO A 227 -13.83 -0.53 5.95
N ALA A 228 -13.34 0.66 6.33
CA ALA A 228 -11.93 0.87 6.66
C ALA A 228 -11.43 0.00 7.83
N ALA A 229 -12.35 -0.52 8.64
CA ALA A 229 -12.09 -1.54 9.65
C ALA A 229 -11.77 -2.93 9.11
N THR A 230 -12.03 -3.22 7.83
CA THR A 230 -11.69 -4.51 7.24
C THR A 230 -10.22 -4.81 7.50
N SER A 231 -9.94 -6.01 8.02
CA SER A 231 -8.61 -6.47 8.36
C SER A 231 -7.83 -6.82 7.09
N SER A 232 -6.56 -6.48 7.09
CA SER A 232 -5.59 -6.70 6.04
C SER A 232 -4.26 -7.12 6.66
N ASN A 233 -3.33 -7.45 5.79
CA ASN A 233 -2.12 -8.19 6.08
C ASN A 233 -0.98 -7.52 5.32
N VAL A 234 0.08 -7.08 6.02
CA VAL A 234 1.17 -6.30 5.44
C VAL A 234 2.52 -6.95 5.75
N GLY A 235 3.25 -7.34 4.70
CA GLY A 235 4.68 -7.63 4.80
C GLY A 235 5.51 -6.35 4.63
N ILE A 236 6.50 -6.14 5.49
CA ILE A 236 7.38 -4.98 5.52
C ILE A 236 8.83 -5.45 5.49
N PHE A 237 9.64 -4.84 4.62
CA PHE A 237 11.09 -4.87 4.73
C PHE A 237 11.62 -3.45 4.81
N ALA A 238 12.35 -3.14 5.88
CA ALA A 238 12.91 -1.81 6.10
C ALA A 238 14.23 -1.90 6.87
N SER A 239 15.02 -0.83 6.81
CA SER A 239 16.22 -0.68 7.62
C SER A 239 15.87 -0.33 9.08
N GLY A 240 16.84 -0.47 9.99
CA GLY A 240 16.69 -0.04 11.38
C GLY A 240 16.27 1.42 11.50
N GLN A 241 16.88 2.32 10.71
CA GLN A 241 16.52 3.73 10.66
C GLN A 241 15.06 3.95 10.22
N ALA A 242 14.62 3.24 9.17
CA ALA A 242 13.27 3.37 8.66
C ALA A 242 12.22 2.84 9.66
N TYR A 243 12.50 1.72 10.34
CA TYR A 243 11.65 1.21 11.41
C TYR A 243 11.61 2.14 12.62
N GLU A 244 12.74 2.71 13.05
CA GLU A 244 12.76 3.67 14.16
C GLU A 244 11.82 4.84 13.87
N MET A 245 11.93 5.45 12.68
CA MET A 245 11.03 6.56 12.29
C MET A 245 9.57 6.14 12.19
N MET A 246 9.29 4.93 11.72
CA MET A 246 7.94 4.38 11.67
C MET A 246 7.36 4.23 13.07
N LEU A 247 8.09 3.61 13.99
CA LEU A 247 7.65 3.37 15.37
C LEU A 247 7.39 4.68 16.12
N LEU A 248 8.27 5.68 15.99
CA LEU A 248 8.08 6.97 16.66
C LEU A 248 6.78 7.67 16.21
N ARG A 249 6.48 7.65 14.91
CA ARG A 249 5.20 8.18 14.39
C ARG A 249 3.99 7.37 14.87
N MET A 250 4.11 6.05 14.91
CA MET A 250 3.02 5.19 15.36
C MET A 250 2.73 5.33 16.85
N PHE A 251 3.75 5.46 17.70
CA PHE A 251 3.56 5.75 19.12
C PHE A 251 2.90 7.12 19.34
N ALA A 252 3.16 8.09 18.47
CA ALA A 252 2.54 9.42 18.51
C ALA A 252 1.13 9.47 17.90
N HIS A 253 0.66 8.37 17.33
CA HIS A 253 -0.61 8.33 16.60
C HIS A 253 -1.81 8.39 17.57
N PRO A 254 -2.91 9.09 17.22
CA PRO A 254 -4.08 9.20 18.11
C PRO A 254 -4.80 7.86 18.34
N LEU A 255 -4.80 6.98 17.34
CA LEU A 255 -5.46 5.66 17.39
C LEU A 255 -4.69 4.64 18.24
N ALA A 256 -5.39 3.95 19.13
CA ALA A 256 -4.85 2.88 19.96
C ALA A 256 -4.28 1.75 19.12
N GLU A 257 -4.96 1.31 18.05
CA GLU A 257 -4.47 0.25 17.16
C GLU A 257 -3.03 0.51 16.67
N ALA A 258 -2.73 1.75 16.24
CA ALA A 258 -1.40 2.12 15.78
C ALA A 258 -0.34 2.05 16.89
N ARG A 259 -0.67 2.49 18.10
CA ARG A 259 0.23 2.43 19.26
C ARG A 259 0.46 0.99 19.74
N ASP A 260 -0.59 0.18 19.72
CA ASP A 260 -0.54 -1.23 20.10
C ASP A 260 0.34 -2.03 19.12
N TYR A 261 0.15 -1.83 17.81
CA TYR A 261 1.02 -2.42 16.79
C TYR A 261 2.45 -1.93 16.92
N ALA A 262 2.70 -0.65 17.22
CA ALA A 262 4.06 -0.16 17.46
C ALA A 262 4.76 -0.91 18.61
N GLY A 263 4.05 -1.18 19.71
CA GLY A 263 4.56 -1.98 20.83
C GLY A 263 4.90 -3.42 20.43
N MET A 264 4.01 -4.08 19.68
CA MET A 264 4.26 -5.44 19.18
C MET A 264 5.43 -5.46 18.19
N MET A 265 5.47 -4.52 17.24
CA MET A 265 6.55 -4.38 16.27
C MET A 265 7.90 -4.15 16.96
N LEU A 266 7.98 -3.24 17.94
CA LEU A 266 9.20 -2.98 18.70
C LEU A 266 9.71 -4.25 19.42
N THR A 267 8.79 -5.04 19.99
CA THR A 267 9.12 -6.31 20.65
C THR A 267 9.76 -7.30 19.67
N GLU A 268 9.18 -7.48 18.49
CA GLU A 268 9.69 -8.43 17.50
C GLU A 268 10.95 -7.94 16.80
N LEU A 269 11.06 -6.63 16.52
CA LEU A 269 12.26 -6.02 15.96
C LEU A 269 13.44 -6.12 16.92
N ARG A 270 13.24 -6.04 18.25
CA ARG A 270 14.31 -6.28 19.23
C ARG A 270 14.86 -7.70 19.19
N LYS A 271 14.06 -8.70 18.80
CA LYS A 271 14.52 -10.08 18.60
C LYS A 271 15.36 -10.25 17.32
N MET A 272 15.29 -9.32 16.36
CA MET A 272 16.01 -9.42 15.07
C MET A 272 17.16 -8.45 14.95
N MET A 273 16.99 -7.24 15.48
CA MET A 273 17.87 -6.10 15.26
C MET A 273 17.99 -5.22 16.53
N PRO A 274 18.35 -5.80 17.70
CA PRO A 274 18.26 -5.15 19.01
C PRO A 274 19.07 -3.84 19.10
N ALA A 275 20.24 -3.78 18.46
CA ALA A 275 21.10 -2.59 18.45
C ALA A 275 20.38 -1.35 17.89
N PHE A 276 19.56 -1.52 16.85
CA PHE A 276 18.89 -0.41 16.17
C PHE A 276 17.62 0.07 16.91
N MET A 277 17.02 -0.77 17.76
CA MET A 277 15.73 -0.51 18.41
C MET A 277 15.84 0.00 19.86
N ARG A 278 17.06 0.30 20.35
CA ARG A 278 17.27 0.66 21.77
C ARG A 278 16.73 2.02 22.15
N ARG A 279 16.72 2.98 21.23
CA ARG A 279 16.46 4.39 21.53
C ARG A 279 14.98 4.77 21.42
N VAL A 280 14.16 3.90 20.81
CA VAL A 280 12.76 4.15 20.45
C VAL A 280 11.89 4.55 21.66
N ASP A 281 12.05 3.88 22.79
CA ASP A 281 11.23 4.06 24.00
C ASP A 281 12.01 4.71 25.16
N VAL A 282 13.23 5.20 24.91
CA VAL A 282 14.01 5.94 25.91
C VAL A 282 13.38 7.34 26.11
N PRO A 283 13.00 7.73 27.35
CA PRO A 283 12.23 8.95 27.60
C PRO A 283 12.81 10.24 27.02
N GLU A 284 14.13 10.40 27.07
CA GLU A 284 14.87 11.58 26.58
C GLU A 284 15.33 11.47 25.12
N ARG A 285 14.98 10.39 24.42
CA ARG A 285 15.30 10.15 23.00
C ARG A 285 14.01 9.95 22.21
N GLY A 286 13.68 8.70 21.89
CA GLY A 286 12.46 8.39 21.15
C GLY A 286 11.20 8.86 21.87
N GLY A 287 11.15 8.78 23.21
CA GLY A 287 10.03 9.33 23.98
C GLY A 287 9.85 10.84 23.81
N ALA A 288 10.94 11.61 23.72
CA ALA A 288 10.89 13.04 23.47
C ALA A 288 10.41 13.37 22.04
N TRP A 289 10.83 12.56 21.05
CA TRP A 289 10.36 12.67 19.67
C TRP A 289 8.89 12.34 19.54
N THR A 290 8.42 11.26 20.16
CA THR A 290 7.00 10.90 20.20
C THR A 290 6.15 12.04 20.75
N ARG A 291 6.52 12.61 21.91
CA ARG A 291 5.82 13.76 22.50
C ARG A 291 5.83 14.99 21.60
N TYR A 292 6.95 15.24 20.91
CA TYR A 292 7.04 16.34 19.95
C TYR A 292 6.06 16.15 18.77
N LEU A 293 6.00 14.94 18.20
CA LEU A 293 5.07 14.63 17.12
C LEU A 293 3.60 14.75 17.55
N GLU A 294 3.27 14.28 18.75
CA GLU A 294 1.93 14.43 19.35
C GLU A 294 1.54 15.91 19.53
N ASP A 295 2.44 16.72 20.10
CA ASP A 295 2.21 18.15 20.33
C ASP A 295 2.03 18.90 19.00
N VAL A 296 2.88 18.64 18.00
CA VAL A 296 2.74 19.23 16.67
C VAL A 296 1.40 18.86 16.05
N ALA A 297 0.99 17.59 16.10
CA ALA A 297 -0.30 17.15 15.57
C ALA A 297 -1.48 17.83 16.29
N GLY A 298 -1.41 17.96 17.61
CA GLY A 298 -2.43 18.67 18.41
C GLY A 298 -2.54 20.15 18.05
N ARG A 299 -1.41 20.85 17.90
CA ARG A 299 -1.37 22.25 17.47
C ARG A 299 -1.90 22.43 16.06
N MET A 300 -1.53 21.56 15.14
CA MET A 300 -2.03 21.62 13.77
C MET A 300 -3.54 21.36 13.69
N LYS A 301 -4.08 20.44 14.50
CA LYS A 301 -5.54 20.25 14.61
C LYS A 301 -6.23 21.52 15.13
N LEU A 302 -5.66 22.19 16.12
CA LEU A 302 -6.20 23.45 16.63
C LEU A 302 -6.18 24.55 15.57
N GLU A 303 -5.07 24.71 14.84
CA GLU A 303 -4.98 25.70 13.78
C GLU A 303 -5.90 25.37 12.59
N ALA A 304 -6.04 24.10 12.23
CA ALA A 304 -6.96 23.64 11.19
C ALA A 304 -8.43 23.95 11.54
N SER A 305 -8.81 23.90 12.82
CA SER A 305 -10.19 24.20 13.25
C SER A 305 -10.65 25.63 12.95
N ARG A 306 -9.71 26.55 12.68
CA ARG A 306 -10.01 27.93 12.25
C ARG A 306 -10.53 28.01 10.81
N TYR A 307 -10.32 26.97 10.00
CA TYR A 307 -10.73 26.90 8.60
C TYR A 307 -12.03 26.10 8.50
N THR A 308 -13.17 26.80 8.63
CA THR A 308 -14.51 26.19 8.71
C THR A 308 -15.24 26.09 7.36
N ALA A 309 -14.56 26.42 6.26
CA ALA A 309 -15.15 26.30 4.93
C ALA A 309 -15.48 24.83 4.62
N GLY A 310 -16.70 24.58 4.16
CA GLY A 310 -17.12 23.27 3.70
C GLY A 310 -16.38 22.84 2.42
N PRO A 311 -16.46 21.56 2.05
CA PRO A 311 -15.81 21.05 0.86
C PRO A 311 -16.36 21.72 -0.41
N GLU A 312 -15.47 22.25 -1.24
CA GLU A 312 -15.81 22.83 -2.54
C GLU A 312 -15.86 21.74 -3.62
N ALA A 313 -16.84 21.85 -4.53
CA ALA A 313 -16.91 20.99 -5.70
C ALA A 313 -15.75 21.31 -6.66
N ARG A 314 -14.97 20.29 -7.00
CA ARG A 314 -13.86 20.34 -7.95
C ARG A 314 -13.89 19.09 -8.82
N SER A 315 -13.21 19.12 -9.97
CA SER A 315 -12.99 17.94 -10.81
C SER A 315 -12.28 16.83 -10.02
N GLU A 316 -12.44 15.59 -10.47
CA GLU A 316 -11.82 14.39 -9.85
C GLU A 316 -10.29 14.53 -9.75
N VAL A 317 -9.67 15.12 -10.76
CA VAL A 317 -8.23 15.43 -10.80
C VAL A 317 -8.07 16.89 -11.20
N VAL A 318 -7.26 17.63 -10.44
CA VAL A 318 -6.92 19.02 -10.74
C VAL A 318 -5.40 19.19 -10.70
N LEU A 319 -4.80 19.66 -11.79
CA LEU A 319 -3.40 20.11 -11.79
C LEU A 319 -3.34 21.50 -11.15
N VAL A 320 -2.81 21.57 -9.92
CA VAL A 320 -2.82 22.80 -9.11
C VAL A 320 -1.51 23.59 -9.17
N ASP A 321 -0.40 22.95 -9.54
CA ASP A 321 0.91 23.58 -9.60
C ASP A 321 1.83 22.83 -10.59
N TRP A 322 2.59 23.56 -11.41
CA TRP A 322 3.51 22.99 -12.38
C TRP A 322 4.61 23.98 -12.77
N ASP A 323 5.69 23.47 -13.36
CA ASP A 323 6.84 24.26 -13.77
C ASP A 323 6.67 24.88 -15.17
N HIS A 324 6.55 26.21 -15.28
CA HIS A 324 6.36 26.88 -16.57
C HIS A 324 7.58 26.82 -17.53
N ASP A 325 8.78 26.49 -17.05
CA ASP A 325 10.02 26.40 -17.84
C ASP A 325 10.48 24.94 -18.02
N ALA A 326 9.54 24.00 -17.89
CA ALA A 326 9.82 22.58 -17.70
C ALA A 326 10.72 21.98 -18.79
N GLU A 327 10.36 22.15 -20.06
CA GLU A 327 11.06 21.49 -21.16
C GLU A 327 12.48 22.04 -21.33
N ARG A 328 12.67 23.34 -21.11
CA ARG A 328 14.01 23.96 -21.13
C ARG A 328 14.87 23.47 -19.97
N LYS A 329 14.30 23.37 -18.76
CA LYS A 329 14.98 22.77 -17.60
C LYS A 329 15.39 21.32 -17.85
N VAL A 330 14.54 20.52 -18.48
CA VAL A 330 14.88 19.14 -18.86
C VAL A 330 15.99 19.12 -19.91
N ALA A 331 15.93 19.97 -20.93
CA ALA A 331 16.97 20.05 -21.96
C ALA A 331 18.34 20.44 -21.38
N ALA A 332 18.40 21.44 -20.50
CA ALA A 332 19.62 21.81 -19.79
C ALA A 332 20.15 20.66 -18.93
N ALA A 333 19.27 20.01 -18.17
CA ALA A 333 19.64 18.89 -17.30
C ALA A 333 20.06 17.62 -18.07
N ALA A 334 19.53 17.42 -19.26
CA ALA A 334 19.92 16.35 -20.15
C ALA A 334 21.36 16.54 -20.65
N LEU A 335 21.79 17.78 -20.88
CA LEU A 335 23.16 18.12 -21.29
C LEU A 335 24.17 18.03 -20.15
N TYR A 336 23.77 18.33 -18.92
CA TYR A 336 24.69 18.48 -17.77
C TYR A 336 25.72 17.35 -17.61
N PRO A 337 25.36 16.04 -17.68
CA PRO A 337 26.34 14.97 -17.53
C PRO A 337 27.35 14.83 -18.69
N TYR A 338 27.16 15.57 -19.79
CA TYR A 338 27.91 15.46 -21.04
C TYR A 338 28.67 16.75 -21.39
N THR A 339 28.72 17.72 -20.46
CA THR A 339 29.43 18.98 -20.63
C THR A 339 30.20 19.32 -19.37
N ASP A 340 31.24 20.14 -19.48
CA ASP A 340 31.93 20.75 -18.33
C ASP A 340 31.32 22.11 -17.91
N LEU A 341 30.12 22.42 -18.42
CA LEU A 341 29.45 23.69 -18.16
C LEU A 341 28.63 23.63 -16.85
N PRO A 342 28.57 24.72 -16.09
CA PRO A 342 27.74 24.79 -14.89
C PRO A 342 26.24 24.82 -15.25
N ASP A 343 25.42 24.42 -14.28
CA ASP A 343 23.97 24.23 -14.44
C ASP A 343 23.23 25.47 -14.94
N ASP A 344 23.57 26.63 -14.38
CA ASP A 344 22.98 27.92 -14.71
C ASP A 344 23.27 28.32 -16.16
N SER A 345 24.50 28.08 -16.63
CA SER A 345 24.91 28.37 -18.01
C SER A 345 24.18 27.49 -19.02
N LEU A 346 23.93 26.22 -18.69
CA LEU A 346 23.14 25.33 -19.55
C LEU A 346 21.66 25.72 -19.58
N LEU A 347 21.11 26.19 -18.45
CA LEU A 347 19.74 26.69 -18.41
C LEU A 347 19.59 27.94 -19.29
N GLU A 348 20.49 28.92 -19.16
CA GLU A 348 20.49 30.10 -20.01
C GLU A 348 20.67 29.75 -21.49
N ALA A 349 21.57 28.81 -21.82
CA ALA A 349 21.72 28.32 -23.18
C ALA A 349 20.40 27.71 -23.69
N SER A 350 19.75 26.85 -22.91
CA SER A 350 18.49 26.20 -23.31
C SER A 350 17.35 27.19 -23.57
N ARG A 351 17.29 28.31 -22.83
CA ARG A 351 16.30 29.37 -23.03
C ARG A 351 16.44 30.08 -24.38
N THR A 352 17.68 30.13 -24.91
CA THR A 352 17.97 30.74 -26.22
C THR A 352 17.91 29.76 -27.39
N MET A 353 17.76 28.46 -27.13
CA MET A 353 17.66 27.44 -28.18
C MET A 353 16.35 27.56 -28.95
N SER A 354 16.41 27.24 -30.24
CA SER A 354 15.22 27.07 -31.08
C SER A 354 14.39 25.87 -30.62
N GLU A 355 13.12 25.83 -31.00
CA GLU A 355 12.27 24.66 -30.73
C GLU A 355 12.85 23.38 -31.37
N ASP A 356 13.40 23.47 -32.59
CA ASP A 356 14.04 22.34 -33.28
C ASP A 356 15.25 21.79 -32.52
N ASP A 357 16.06 22.66 -31.91
CA ASP A 357 17.18 22.23 -31.08
C ASP A 357 16.71 21.48 -29.83
N ILE A 358 15.61 21.95 -29.22
CA ILE A 358 15.02 21.33 -28.05
C ILE A 358 14.36 20.00 -28.41
N ASP A 359 13.66 19.91 -29.54
CA ASP A 359 13.13 18.66 -30.08
C ASP A 359 14.24 17.64 -30.33
N ARG A 360 15.35 18.06 -30.94
CA ARG A 360 16.53 17.21 -31.15
C ARG A 360 17.11 16.72 -29.83
N LEU A 361 17.23 17.59 -28.81
CA LEU A 361 17.72 17.22 -27.49
C LEU A 361 16.79 16.23 -26.79
N PHE A 362 15.47 16.45 -26.84
CA PHE A 362 14.49 15.52 -26.29
C PHE A 362 14.53 14.17 -26.99
N ALA A 363 14.57 14.14 -28.33
CA ALA A 363 14.69 12.90 -29.09
C ALA A 363 15.95 12.10 -28.69
N ALA A 364 17.09 12.77 -28.56
CA ALA A 364 18.33 12.16 -28.10
C ALA A 364 18.25 11.68 -26.64
N TYR A 365 17.60 12.46 -25.77
CA TYR A 365 17.52 12.17 -24.33
C TYR A 365 16.53 11.04 -23.99
N VAL A 366 15.42 10.96 -24.71
CA VAL A 366 14.40 9.93 -24.56
C VAL A 366 14.85 8.62 -25.22
N GLY A 367 15.45 8.72 -26.42
CA GLY A 367 15.92 7.60 -27.21
C GLY A 367 14.80 6.66 -27.67
N ASP A 368 15.19 5.54 -28.27
CA ASP A 368 14.26 4.52 -28.78
C ASP A 368 13.80 3.59 -27.65
N ARG A 369 12.70 3.98 -26.99
CA ARG A 369 12.14 3.22 -25.87
C ARG A 369 11.50 1.90 -26.35
N GLY A 370 12.24 0.79 -26.23
CA GLY A 370 11.71 -0.57 -26.47
C GLY A 370 11.00 -1.22 -25.27
N ASN A 371 11.10 -0.63 -24.07
CA ASN A 371 10.43 -1.10 -22.87
C ASN A 371 10.01 0.08 -21.99
N ARG A 372 8.86 0.01 -21.29
CA ARG A 372 8.45 1.04 -20.32
C ARG A 372 9.49 1.29 -19.22
N ARG A 373 10.37 0.33 -18.93
CA ARG A 373 11.48 0.49 -17.98
C ARG A 373 12.65 1.30 -18.52
N HIS A 374 12.76 1.49 -19.84
CA HIS A 374 13.71 2.41 -20.46
C HIS A 374 13.17 3.83 -20.27
N LYS A 375 13.37 4.38 -19.07
CA LYS A 375 12.95 5.74 -18.73
C LYS A 375 14.09 6.73 -19.02
N PRO A 376 13.78 7.96 -19.46
CA PRO A 376 14.78 9.01 -19.55
C PRO A 376 15.48 9.26 -18.20
N GLY A 377 16.66 9.88 -18.26
CA GLY A 377 17.55 10.05 -17.11
C GLY A 377 17.02 10.97 -16.00
N ARG A 378 17.91 11.28 -15.03
CA ARG A 378 17.59 12.10 -13.84
C ARG A 378 17.22 13.55 -14.16
N GLY A 379 17.46 14.05 -15.37
CA GLY A 379 17.04 15.38 -15.81
C GLY A 379 15.51 15.56 -15.74
N MET A 380 14.74 14.47 -15.91
CA MET A 380 13.29 14.47 -15.69
C MET A 380 12.88 14.72 -14.23
N GLU A 381 13.81 14.63 -13.25
CA GLU A 381 13.52 14.95 -11.85
C GLU A 381 13.44 16.47 -11.60
N ARG A 382 13.85 17.31 -12.56
CA ARG A 382 13.88 18.78 -12.40
C ARG A 382 12.54 19.48 -12.54
N VAL A 383 11.53 18.78 -13.05
CA VAL A 383 10.21 19.33 -13.34
C VAL A 383 9.21 18.69 -12.39
N GLY A 384 8.48 19.52 -11.65
CA GLY A 384 7.46 19.09 -10.68
C GLY A 384 6.04 19.36 -11.16
N TYR A 385 5.12 18.54 -10.68
CA TYR A 385 3.68 18.70 -10.82
C TYR A 385 3.00 18.45 -9.48
N ARG A 386 1.93 19.19 -9.19
CA ARG A 386 1.05 18.91 -8.06
C ARG A 386 -0.38 18.70 -8.54
N PHE A 387 -0.95 17.57 -8.15
CA PHE A 387 -2.32 17.20 -8.44
C PHE A 387 -3.10 17.11 -7.14
N ASP A 388 -4.25 17.76 -7.09
CA ASP A 388 -5.28 17.52 -6.07
C ASP A 388 -6.29 16.52 -6.64
N ILE A 389 -6.57 15.45 -5.89
CA ILE A 389 -7.33 14.29 -6.36
C ILE A 389 -8.43 13.95 -5.36
N LEU A 390 -9.65 13.73 -5.87
CA LEU A 390 -10.79 13.24 -5.11
C LEU A 390 -11.31 11.94 -5.73
N ALA A 391 -10.90 10.80 -5.18
CA ALA A 391 -11.30 9.46 -5.63
C ALA A 391 -11.78 8.61 -4.45
N ASP A 392 -12.42 7.47 -4.72
CA ASP A 392 -12.81 6.54 -3.66
C ASP A 392 -11.59 6.01 -2.89
N TYR A 393 -11.80 5.62 -1.63
CA TYR A 393 -10.74 5.15 -0.76
C TYR A 393 -10.06 3.88 -1.31
N GLY A 394 -10.77 3.07 -2.09
CA GLY A 394 -10.19 1.95 -2.80
C GLY A 394 -9.09 2.37 -3.78
N ILE A 395 -9.35 3.40 -4.58
CA ILE A 395 -8.39 3.96 -5.54
C ILE A 395 -7.23 4.67 -4.86
N PHE A 396 -7.49 5.42 -3.79
CA PHE A 396 -6.44 5.98 -2.95
C PHE A 396 -5.46 4.89 -2.46
N ARG A 397 -5.98 3.77 -1.94
CA ARG A 397 -5.15 2.63 -1.47
C ARG A 397 -4.26 2.06 -2.57
N ASP A 398 -4.76 1.97 -3.80
CA ASP A 398 -3.98 1.46 -4.93
C ASP A 398 -2.90 2.46 -5.40
N LEU A 399 -3.21 3.75 -5.39
CA LEU A 399 -2.31 4.81 -5.84
C LEU A 399 -1.22 5.14 -4.79
N GLN A 400 -1.55 5.12 -3.50
CA GLN A 400 -0.66 5.36 -2.35
C GLN A 400 0.58 4.45 -2.30
N ARG A 401 0.55 3.34 -3.05
CA ARG A 401 1.70 2.43 -3.23
C ARG A 401 2.87 3.08 -3.98
N HIS A 402 2.70 4.25 -4.59
CA HIS A 402 3.78 5.06 -5.16
C HIS A 402 4.33 6.00 -4.10
N ARG A 403 5.56 5.73 -3.65
CA ARG A 403 6.14 6.36 -2.45
C ARG A 403 7.34 7.26 -2.73
N LEU A 404 7.99 7.09 -3.87
CA LEU A 404 8.95 8.08 -4.37
C LEU A 404 8.16 9.21 -5.04
N LEU A 405 7.45 9.96 -4.19
CA LEU A 405 6.71 11.19 -4.46
C LEU A 405 6.29 11.76 -3.10
N THR A 406 5.68 12.94 -3.11
CA THR A 406 5.03 13.49 -1.91
C THR A 406 3.53 13.25 -2.01
N LEU A 407 2.98 12.62 -0.98
CA LEU A 407 1.57 12.30 -0.83
C LEU A 407 1.14 12.70 0.57
N ASP A 408 0.02 13.41 0.66
CA ASP A 408 -0.72 13.61 1.89
C ASP A 408 -2.22 13.50 1.60
N TRP A 409 -3.01 13.19 2.62
CA TRP A 409 -4.44 12.94 2.47
C TRP A 409 -5.25 13.50 3.63
N GLN A 410 -6.48 13.87 3.32
CA GLN A 410 -7.46 14.27 4.30
C GLN A 410 -8.02 13.05 5.03
N ARG A 411 -8.63 13.30 6.19
CA ARG A 411 -9.30 12.26 6.97
C ARG A 411 -10.41 11.60 6.16
N LEU A 412 -10.53 10.28 6.24
CA LEU A 412 -11.60 9.53 5.58
C LEU A 412 -12.95 9.82 6.26
N GLY A 413 -14.00 10.07 5.50
CA GLY A 413 -15.34 10.34 6.02
C GLY A 413 -16.39 10.40 4.92
N PRO A 414 -17.68 10.51 5.28
CA PRO A 414 -18.77 10.44 4.30
C PRO A 414 -18.98 11.73 3.48
N LEU A 415 -18.32 12.83 3.86
CA LEU A 415 -18.60 14.18 3.36
C LEU A 415 -18.40 14.37 1.85
N HIS A 416 -17.52 13.60 1.22
CA HIS A 416 -17.26 13.71 -0.21
C HIS A 416 -18.14 12.81 -1.09
N GLY A 417 -19.14 12.15 -0.50
CA GLY A 417 -19.99 11.18 -1.17
C GLY A 417 -19.24 9.91 -1.56
N TYR A 418 -19.91 9.04 -2.32
CA TYR A 418 -19.41 7.72 -2.67
C TYR A 418 -19.60 7.38 -4.16
N VAL A 419 -18.94 6.32 -4.60
CA VAL A 419 -19.08 5.71 -5.92
C VAL A 419 -20.10 4.56 -5.86
N LEU A 420 -20.98 4.48 -6.84
CA LEU A 420 -21.88 3.35 -7.08
C LEU A 420 -21.49 2.71 -8.42
N PRO A 421 -20.94 1.48 -8.43
CA PRO A 421 -20.61 0.79 -9.67
C PRO A 421 -21.87 0.46 -10.49
N GLU A 422 -21.81 0.58 -11.82
CA GLU A 422 -22.92 0.27 -12.73
C GLU A 422 -23.38 -1.20 -12.59
N SER A 423 -22.43 -2.12 -12.38
CA SER A 423 -22.71 -3.54 -12.17
C SER A 423 -23.58 -3.83 -10.94
N ILE A 424 -23.56 -2.96 -9.93
CA ILE A 424 -24.45 -3.04 -8.76
C ILE A 424 -25.89 -2.65 -9.13
N VAL A 425 -26.05 -1.70 -10.04
CA VAL A 425 -27.35 -1.33 -10.61
C VAL A 425 -27.88 -2.47 -11.49
N ASP A 426 -27.04 -3.05 -12.33
CA ASP A 426 -27.40 -4.13 -13.26
C ASP A 426 -27.95 -5.37 -12.54
N ILE A 427 -27.39 -5.71 -11.38
CA ILE A 427 -27.89 -6.84 -10.58
C ILE A 427 -29.06 -6.45 -9.67
N GLY A 428 -29.56 -5.21 -9.73
CA GLY A 428 -30.68 -4.71 -8.92
C GLY A 428 -30.34 -4.53 -7.44
N ALA A 429 -29.08 -4.21 -7.11
CA ALA A 429 -28.60 -4.04 -5.74
C ALA A 429 -28.36 -2.56 -5.33
N GLU A 430 -28.83 -1.61 -6.14
CA GLU A 430 -28.67 -0.17 -5.83
C GLU A 430 -29.26 0.21 -4.46
N ALA A 431 -30.46 -0.27 -4.12
CA ALA A 431 -31.13 0.10 -2.87
C ALA A 431 -30.32 -0.33 -1.63
N VAL A 432 -29.83 -1.58 -1.62
CA VAL A 432 -29.04 -2.09 -0.49
C VAL A 432 -27.66 -1.43 -0.43
N TRP A 433 -27.07 -1.04 -1.57
CA TRP A 433 -25.83 -0.25 -1.59
C TRP A 433 -26.03 1.12 -0.94
N ARG A 434 -27.10 1.83 -1.29
CA ARG A 434 -27.42 3.14 -0.70
C ARG A 434 -27.69 3.02 0.80
N GLU A 435 -28.43 1.99 1.22
CA GLU A 435 -28.65 1.69 2.63
C GLU A 435 -27.33 1.47 3.39
N ALA A 436 -26.36 0.76 2.79
CA ALA A 436 -25.04 0.58 3.39
C ALA A 436 -24.29 1.91 3.58
N MET A 437 -24.36 2.80 2.60
CA MET A 437 -23.73 4.11 2.70
C MET A 437 -24.41 4.97 3.76
N ASP A 438 -25.75 5.01 3.80
CA ASP A 438 -26.51 5.82 4.75
C ASP A 438 -26.28 5.34 6.20
N ARG A 439 -26.39 4.03 6.45
CA ARG A 439 -26.13 3.43 7.79
C ARG A 439 -24.73 3.77 8.30
N THR A 440 -23.72 3.69 7.43
CA THR A 440 -22.33 3.96 7.83
C THR A 440 -22.04 5.45 8.00
N ALA A 441 -22.70 6.33 7.24
CA ALA A 441 -22.61 7.78 7.43
C ALA A 441 -23.22 8.21 8.78
N ASP A 442 -24.39 7.68 9.14
CA ASP A 442 -25.05 7.96 10.42
C ASP A 442 -24.19 7.49 11.60
N LEU A 443 -23.69 6.25 11.53
CA LEU A 443 -22.80 5.72 12.55
C LEU A 443 -21.47 6.49 12.61
N HIS A 444 -20.90 6.89 11.48
CA HIS A 444 -19.72 7.76 11.46
C HIS A 444 -19.99 9.07 12.21
N GLY A 445 -21.13 9.72 11.98
CA GLY A 445 -21.51 10.95 12.69
C GLY A 445 -21.60 10.76 14.20
N ALA A 446 -22.23 9.68 14.65
CA ALA A 446 -22.34 9.34 16.07
C ALA A 446 -20.97 9.07 16.71
N LEU A 447 -20.11 8.29 16.04
CA LEU A 447 -18.74 8.01 16.52
C LEU A 447 -17.88 9.28 16.55
N ALA A 448 -17.95 10.11 15.52
CA ALA A 448 -17.15 11.34 15.44
C ALA A 448 -17.48 12.31 16.58
N SER A 449 -18.77 12.43 16.94
CA SER A 449 -19.26 13.21 18.07
C SER A 449 -18.75 12.67 19.41
N ASP A 450 -18.90 11.36 19.64
CA ASP A 450 -18.79 10.81 21.00
C ASP A 450 -17.40 10.28 21.35
N ILE A 451 -16.67 9.75 20.37
CA ILE A 451 -15.33 9.16 20.56
C ILE A 451 -14.23 9.80 19.70
N GLY A 452 -14.61 10.75 18.82
CA GLY A 452 -13.69 11.54 18.01
C GLY A 452 -13.54 11.04 16.58
N GLU A 453 -13.27 11.98 15.66
CA GLU A 453 -13.29 11.69 14.22
C GLU A 453 -12.12 10.82 13.73
N ASP A 454 -11.02 10.67 14.50
CA ASP A 454 -9.95 9.72 14.14
C ASP A 454 -10.47 8.27 14.15
N ALA A 455 -11.24 7.87 15.19
CA ALA A 455 -11.82 6.54 15.34
C ALA A 455 -13.09 6.35 14.48
N ALA A 456 -13.80 7.43 14.14
CA ALA A 456 -14.96 7.34 13.25
C ALA A 456 -14.62 6.76 11.86
N GLN A 457 -13.37 6.94 11.40
CA GLN A 457 -12.92 6.45 10.08
C GLN A 457 -13.12 4.95 9.88
N TYR A 458 -13.06 4.14 10.95
CA TYR A 458 -13.15 2.68 10.86
C TYR A 458 -14.45 2.19 10.21
N VAL A 459 -15.56 2.91 10.39
CA VAL A 459 -16.86 2.51 9.86
C VAL A 459 -17.01 2.79 8.36
N VAL A 460 -16.13 3.60 7.76
CA VAL A 460 -16.35 4.18 6.43
C VAL A 460 -16.04 3.16 5.31
N PRO A 461 -17.01 2.78 4.45
CA PRO A 461 -16.79 1.93 3.29
C PRO A 461 -15.82 2.49 2.26
N PHE A 462 -15.13 1.61 1.53
CA PHE A 462 -14.15 2.03 0.52
C PHE A 462 -14.74 2.83 -0.64
N ALA A 463 -16.05 2.73 -0.87
CA ALA A 463 -16.76 3.49 -1.89
C ALA A 463 -16.75 5.01 -1.63
N TYR A 464 -16.58 5.44 -0.37
CA TYR A 464 -16.51 6.85 -0.03
C TYR A 464 -15.24 7.51 -0.57
N LYS A 465 -15.39 8.74 -1.03
CA LYS A 465 -14.32 9.53 -1.62
C LYS A 465 -13.43 10.14 -0.53
N ILE A 466 -12.13 10.12 -0.78
CA ILE A 466 -11.09 10.74 0.04
C ILE A 466 -10.31 11.72 -0.82
N ARG A 467 -10.00 12.89 -0.26
CA ARG A 467 -9.16 13.89 -0.92
C ARG A 467 -7.71 13.67 -0.55
N PHE A 468 -6.84 13.67 -1.54
CA PHE A 468 -5.39 13.57 -1.36
C PHE A 468 -4.69 14.32 -2.48
N PHE A 469 -3.41 14.64 -2.29
CA PHE A 469 -2.62 15.25 -3.34
C PHE A 469 -1.40 14.40 -3.68
N PHE A 470 -0.97 14.46 -4.94
CA PHE A 470 0.35 14.03 -5.36
C PHE A 470 1.19 15.23 -5.78
N GLN A 471 2.36 15.37 -5.17
CA GLN A 471 3.43 16.20 -5.68
C GLN A 471 4.54 15.27 -6.15
N LEU A 472 4.82 15.28 -7.45
CA LEU A 472 5.76 14.37 -8.09
C LEU A 472 6.54 15.06 -9.20
N ASN A 473 7.75 14.59 -9.47
CA ASN A 473 8.50 15.04 -10.63
C ASN A 473 8.11 14.28 -11.91
N ALA A 474 8.56 14.75 -13.08
CA ALA A 474 8.24 14.09 -14.34
C ALA A 474 8.71 12.62 -14.36
N ARG A 475 9.88 12.29 -13.82
CA ARG A 475 10.40 10.91 -13.77
C ARG A 475 9.52 9.97 -12.91
N GLU A 476 8.95 10.51 -11.85
CA GLU A 476 7.97 9.81 -11.01
C GLU A 476 6.62 9.66 -11.76
N ALA A 477 6.20 10.66 -12.53
CA ALA A 477 5.02 10.56 -13.40
C ALA A 477 5.20 9.47 -14.48
N PHE A 478 6.37 9.36 -15.12
CA PHE A 478 6.70 8.21 -15.99
C PHE A 478 6.50 6.87 -15.27
N HIS A 479 6.83 6.79 -13.98
CA HIS A 479 6.63 5.57 -13.23
C HIS A 479 5.17 5.26 -12.98
N LEU A 480 4.44 6.24 -12.44
CA LEU A 480 3.07 6.11 -11.98
C LEU A 480 2.13 5.89 -13.17
N LEU A 481 2.17 6.80 -14.14
CA LEU A 481 1.19 6.87 -15.21
C LEU A 481 1.31 5.63 -16.11
N GLU A 482 2.50 5.31 -16.63
CA GLU A 482 2.71 4.13 -17.49
C GLU A 482 2.44 2.79 -16.78
N LEU A 483 2.56 2.73 -15.44
CA LEU A 483 2.24 1.52 -14.68
C LEU A 483 0.73 1.39 -14.43
N ARG A 484 0.08 2.49 -14.03
CA ARG A 484 -1.34 2.48 -13.60
C ARG A 484 -2.31 2.56 -14.75
N THR A 485 -1.89 3.09 -15.91
CA THR A 485 -2.66 3.00 -17.14
C THR A 485 -2.41 1.69 -17.91
N ALA A 486 -1.70 0.71 -17.36
CA ALA A 486 -1.56 -0.59 -18.04
C ALA A 486 -2.89 -1.36 -18.05
N PRO A 487 -3.21 -2.18 -19.07
CA PRO A 487 -4.52 -2.82 -19.23
C PRO A 487 -5.03 -3.56 -17.98
N GLY A 488 -4.15 -4.24 -17.22
CA GLY A 488 -4.52 -4.93 -15.97
C GLY A 488 -4.92 -3.99 -14.80
N GLY A 489 -4.90 -2.68 -15.03
CA GLY A 489 -5.30 -1.64 -14.10
C GLY A 489 -6.75 -1.76 -13.64
N HIS A 490 -7.10 -1.06 -12.57
CA HIS A 490 -8.48 -0.80 -12.18
C HIS A 490 -8.99 0.37 -13.04
N PRO A 491 -10.20 0.31 -13.62
CA PRO A 491 -10.73 1.37 -14.48
C PRO A 491 -10.61 2.77 -13.86
N ASP A 492 -11.02 2.94 -12.59
CA ASP A 492 -11.01 4.26 -11.96
C ASP A 492 -9.62 4.86 -11.76
N TYR A 493 -8.61 4.10 -11.30
CA TYR A 493 -7.26 4.70 -11.21
C TYR A 493 -6.61 4.86 -12.59
N ARG A 494 -7.03 4.10 -13.60
CA ARG A 494 -6.58 4.33 -14.98
C ARG A 494 -7.07 5.70 -15.42
N ARG A 495 -8.35 6.00 -15.23
CA ARG A 495 -8.98 7.30 -15.52
C ARG A 495 -8.24 8.44 -14.81
N VAL A 496 -7.98 8.31 -13.51
CA VAL A 496 -7.20 9.29 -12.75
C VAL A 496 -5.82 9.53 -13.38
N CYS A 497 -5.07 8.47 -13.69
CA CYS A 497 -3.73 8.61 -14.27
C CYS A 497 -3.75 9.09 -15.74
N GLN A 498 -4.74 8.71 -16.53
CA GLN A 498 -4.95 9.23 -17.88
C GLN A 498 -5.22 10.73 -17.83
N GLU A 499 -6.05 11.19 -16.90
CA GLU A 499 -6.33 12.61 -16.72
C GLU A 499 -5.09 13.38 -16.22
N MET A 500 -4.31 12.83 -15.29
CA MET A 500 -3.02 13.41 -14.93
C MET A 500 -2.10 13.61 -16.15
N HIS A 501 -2.03 12.62 -17.06
CA HIS A 501 -1.25 12.74 -18.29
C HIS A 501 -1.81 13.81 -19.24
N ARG A 502 -3.13 13.87 -19.42
CA ARG A 502 -3.79 14.92 -20.22
C ARG A 502 -3.49 16.30 -19.67
N LEU A 503 -3.58 16.49 -18.36
CA LEU A 503 -3.31 17.79 -17.72
C LEU A 503 -1.84 18.21 -17.86
N ILE A 504 -0.88 17.27 -17.80
CA ILE A 504 0.54 17.56 -18.09
C ILE A 504 0.69 18.05 -19.54
N ARG A 505 0.00 17.40 -20.48
CA ARG A 505 0.11 17.71 -21.90
C ARG A 505 -0.58 19.01 -22.26
N ASP A 506 -1.85 19.13 -21.91
CA ASP A 506 -2.77 20.10 -22.48
C ASP A 506 -2.93 21.34 -21.58
N GLN A 507 -2.89 21.19 -20.25
CA GLN A 507 -2.96 22.33 -19.32
C GLN A 507 -1.56 22.90 -19.00
N ALA A 508 -0.58 22.04 -18.68
CA ALA A 508 0.78 22.52 -18.42
C ALA A 508 1.52 22.93 -19.69
N GLY A 509 1.12 22.39 -20.86
CA GLY A 509 1.75 22.63 -22.15
C GLY A 509 3.06 21.87 -22.36
N HIS A 510 3.33 20.84 -21.56
CA HIS A 510 4.60 20.09 -21.61
C HIS A 510 4.52 18.92 -22.59
N HIS A 511 4.27 19.24 -23.85
CA HIS A 511 4.03 18.27 -24.92
C HIS A 511 5.17 17.25 -25.07
N ARG A 512 6.44 17.68 -25.05
CA ARG A 512 7.60 16.79 -25.22
C ARG A 512 7.73 15.82 -24.05
N ILE A 513 7.48 16.30 -22.82
CA ILE A 513 7.51 15.46 -21.62
C ILE A 513 6.36 14.45 -21.65
N ALA A 514 5.15 14.89 -22.00
CA ALA A 514 3.97 14.03 -22.08
C ALA A 514 4.11 12.98 -23.20
N ASP A 515 4.53 13.38 -24.39
CA ASP A 515 4.70 12.51 -25.55
C ASP A 515 5.85 11.51 -25.33
N ALA A 516 6.87 11.90 -24.56
CA ALA A 516 7.91 10.99 -24.13
C ALA A 516 7.38 9.85 -23.23
N MET A 517 6.26 10.02 -22.53
CA MET A 517 5.58 8.95 -21.75
C MET A 517 4.77 8.00 -22.66
N SER A 518 5.42 7.44 -23.68
CA SER A 518 4.81 6.65 -24.76
C SER A 518 4.10 5.35 -24.35
N TYR A 519 4.16 4.95 -23.07
CA TYR A 519 3.43 3.79 -22.53
C TYR A 519 2.23 4.17 -21.67
N VAL A 520 1.89 5.46 -21.60
CA VAL A 520 0.58 5.86 -21.07
C VAL A 520 -0.48 5.39 -22.06
N ASP A 521 -1.43 4.62 -21.54
CA ASP A 521 -2.43 3.94 -22.34
C ASP A 521 -3.80 4.55 -22.06
N HIS A 522 -4.32 5.24 -23.07
CA HIS A 522 -5.59 5.97 -23.06
C HIS A 522 -6.77 5.15 -23.58
N ASN A 523 -6.59 3.84 -23.82
CA ASN A 523 -7.71 2.98 -24.22
C ASN A 523 -8.54 2.58 -23.00
N ASP A 524 -9.79 2.16 -23.27
CA ASP A 524 -10.68 1.54 -22.30
C ASP A 524 -10.81 0.04 -22.57
N TYR A 525 -11.05 -0.73 -21.51
CA TYR A 525 -11.13 -2.18 -21.61
C TYR A 525 -12.14 -2.77 -20.63
N ASP A 526 -13.06 -3.58 -21.14
CA ASP A 526 -14.05 -4.28 -20.32
C ASP A 526 -13.46 -5.45 -19.53
N LEU A 527 -12.46 -6.13 -20.11
CA LEU A 527 -11.85 -7.36 -19.58
C LEU A 527 -10.32 -7.45 -19.78
N ALA A 528 -9.62 -6.31 -19.69
CA ALA A 528 -8.20 -6.24 -20.05
C ALA A 528 -7.24 -7.18 -19.29
N ARG A 529 -7.64 -7.72 -18.13
CA ARG A 529 -6.83 -8.69 -17.39
C ARG A 529 -6.72 -10.04 -18.09
N LEU A 530 -7.73 -10.44 -18.87
CA LEU A 530 -7.79 -11.77 -19.47
C LEU A 530 -6.61 -12.00 -20.45
N GLU A 531 -6.33 -11.04 -21.33
CA GLU A 531 -5.19 -11.14 -22.25
C GLU A 531 -3.82 -11.11 -21.54
N GLY A 532 -3.71 -10.33 -20.46
CA GLY A 532 -2.52 -10.30 -19.62
C GLY A 532 -2.25 -11.66 -18.98
N GLU A 533 -3.28 -12.26 -18.37
CA GLU A 533 -3.20 -13.57 -17.74
C GLU A 533 -2.99 -14.70 -18.77
N ARG A 534 -3.59 -14.63 -19.98
CA ARG A 534 -3.29 -15.54 -21.09
C ARG A 534 -1.81 -15.53 -21.45
N ARG A 535 -1.21 -14.33 -21.59
CA ARG A 535 0.24 -14.19 -21.86
C ARG A 535 1.10 -14.72 -20.71
N ALA A 536 0.68 -14.50 -19.46
CA ALA A 536 1.38 -15.03 -18.29
C ALA A 536 1.30 -16.56 -18.23
N ALA A 537 0.13 -17.14 -18.50
CA ALA A 537 -0.09 -18.58 -18.57
C ALA A 537 0.73 -19.23 -19.69
N ALA A 538 0.74 -18.64 -20.89
CA ALA A 538 1.58 -19.11 -22.00
C ALA A 538 3.08 -19.09 -21.64
N LYS A 539 3.55 -18.04 -20.93
CA LYS A 539 4.93 -17.97 -20.43
C LYS A 539 5.24 -19.03 -19.36
N ARG A 540 4.29 -19.30 -18.44
CA ARG A 540 4.42 -20.38 -17.44
C ARG A 540 4.51 -21.75 -18.11
N ALA A 541 3.62 -22.03 -19.07
CA ALA A 541 3.62 -23.26 -19.84
C ALA A 541 4.94 -23.44 -20.64
N ALA A 542 5.42 -22.38 -21.29
CA ALA A 542 6.71 -22.39 -21.99
C ALA A 542 7.91 -22.62 -21.05
N ALA A 543 7.79 -22.25 -19.77
CA ALA A 543 8.79 -22.49 -18.74
C ALA A 543 8.62 -23.85 -18.01
N GLY A 544 7.66 -24.68 -18.43
CA GLY A 544 7.39 -25.98 -17.80
C GLY A 544 6.76 -25.90 -16.41
N LEU A 545 6.21 -24.75 -16.02
CA LEU A 545 5.55 -24.53 -14.74
C LEU A 545 4.07 -24.90 -14.85
N SER A 546 3.55 -25.67 -13.88
CA SER A 546 2.12 -25.98 -13.77
C SER A 546 1.30 -24.71 -13.49
N GLU A 547 0.02 -24.74 -13.86
CA GLU A 547 -0.91 -23.70 -13.41
C GLU A 547 -1.03 -23.77 -11.88
N PRO A 548 -1.07 -22.61 -11.18
CA PRO A 548 -1.43 -22.61 -9.77
C PRO A 548 -2.84 -23.20 -9.59
N GLU A 549 -3.02 -24.03 -8.56
CA GLU A 549 -4.36 -24.50 -8.17
C GLU A 549 -5.31 -23.38 -7.75
#